data_AF-A0A2Z2KV84-F1
#
_entry.id   AF-A0A2Z2KV84-F1
#
_cell.length_a   1.000
_cell.length_b   1.000
_cell.length_c   1.000
_cell.angle_alpha   90.00
_cell.angle_beta   90.00
_cell.angle_gamma   90.00
#
_symmetry.space_group_name_H-M   'P 1'
#
loop_
_entity.id
_entity.type
_entity.pdbx_description
1 polymer ?
#
loop_
_entity_poly.entity_id
_entity_poly.type
_entity_poly.pdbx_seq_one_letter_code
_entity_poly.pdbx_strand_id
1 'polypeptide(L)'
;MYRMSGKWQRLWILNDLFVSAEQRGHGLGAMLLESARQYAVHSGTKGLTLTTMKGNNLAQRLYEASGYVKDEDFYTYNLFYGK
;
A
#
# COMPACT_ATOMS: atom_id res chain seq x y z
N MET A 1 13.07 20.02 -23.33
CA MET A 1 12.00 19.18 -23.90
C MET A 1 11.96 17.88 -23.11
N TYR A 2 11.04 17.72 -22.16
CA TYR A 2 10.93 16.48 -21.38
C TYR A 2 10.21 15.43 -22.22
N ARG A 3 10.93 14.43 -22.70
CA ARG A 3 10.37 13.28 -23.41
C ARG A 3 9.97 12.24 -22.36
N MET A 4 8.68 12.12 -22.07
CA MET A 4 8.19 11.01 -21.24
C MET A 4 8.33 9.71 -22.03
N SER A 5 9.25 8.83 -21.63
CA SER A 5 9.53 7.54 -22.28
C SER A 5 8.88 6.34 -21.59
N GLY A 6 7.97 6.56 -20.64
CA GLY A 6 7.29 5.49 -19.89
C GLY A 6 5.92 5.13 -20.44
N LYS A 7 5.55 3.84 -20.40
CA LYS A 7 4.15 3.41 -20.51
C LYS A 7 3.45 3.65 -19.18
N TRP A 8 2.27 4.27 -19.21
CA TRP A 8 1.40 4.37 -18.05
C TRP A 8 0.94 2.97 -17.63
N GLN A 9 1.07 2.67 -16.34
CA GLN A 9 0.59 1.42 -15.76
C GLN A 9 -0.25 1.76 -14.54
N ARG A 10 -1.29 0.95 -14.30
CA ARG A 10 -2.15 1.10 -13.13
C ARG A 10 -1.34 0.78 -11.88
N LEU A 11 -1.65 1.49 -10.79
CA LEU A 11 -1.22 1.18 -9.44
C LEU A 11 -2.49 1.14 -8.59
N TRP A 12 -2.59 0.15 -7.70
CA TRP A 12 -3.62 0.15 -6.68
C TRP A 12 -3.14 0.90 -5.46
N ILE A 13 -4.03 1.67 -4.85
CA ILE A 13 -3.80 2.32 -3.56
C ILE A 13 -4.67 1.60 -2.54
N LEU A 14 -4.06 0.99 -1.53
CA LEU A 14 -4.76 0.44 -0.37
C LEU A 14 -4.95 1.57 0.64
N ASN A 15 -6.16 2.14 0.66
CA ASN A 15 -6.49 3.27 1.52
C ASN A 15 -6.58 2.85 2.99
N ASP A 16 -7.36 1.81 3.27
CA ASP A 16 -7.66 1.39 4.64
C ASP A 16 -7.47 -0.10 4.82
N LEU A 17 -6.80 -0.46 5.91
CA LEU A 17 -6.65 -1.82 6.39
C LEU A 17 -6.81 -1.81 7.91
N PHE A 18 -7.86 -2.45 8.41
CA PHE A 18 -8.16 -2.46 9.84
C PHE A 18 -8.54 -3.86 10.32
N VAL A 19 -8.02 -4.22 11.50
CA VAL A 19 -8.41 -5.40 12.26
C VAL A 19 -8.87 -4.92 13.63
N SER A 20 -10.05 -5.38 14.06
CA SER A 20 -10.60 -5.05 15.37
C SER A 20 -9.63 -5.43 16.48
N ALA A 21 -9.63 -4.69 17.59
CA ALA A 21 -8.61 -4.81 18.62
C ALA A 21 -8.55 -6.23 19.21
N GLU A 22 -9.71 -6.86 19.38
CA GLU A 22 -9.90 -8.20 19.93
C GLU A 22 -9.35 -9.31 19.03
N GLN A 23 -9.10 -9.01 17.76
CA GLN A 23 -8.68 -9.99 16.74
C GLN A 23 -7.23 -9.75 16.27
N ARG A 24 -6.52 -8.78 16.87
CA ARG A 24 -5.10 -8.53 16.57
C ARG A 24 -4.22 -9.65 17.11
N GLY A 25 -3.07 -9.85 16.51
CA GLY A 25 -2.13 -10.92 16.88
C GLY A 25 -2.43 -12.29 16.26
N HIS A 26 -3.56 -12.46 15.57
CA HIS A 26 -3.95 -13.71 14.92
C HIS A 26 -3.58 -13.80 13.43
N GLY A 27 -2.69 -12.94 12.94
CA GLY A 27 -2.26 -12.94 11.53
C GLY A 27 -3.27 -12.39 10.51
N LEU A 28 -4.46 -11.97 10.94
CA LEU A 28 -5.52 -11.48 10.04
C LEU A 28 -5.09 -10.30 9.16
N GLY A 29 -4.27 -9.38 9.68
CA GLY A 29 -3.76 -8.26 8.90
C GLY A 29 -2.91 -8.72 7.71
N ALA A 30 -2.10 -9.77 7.88
CA ALA A 30 -1.30 -10.34 6.81
C ALA A 30 -2.19 -11.04 5.77
N MET A 31 -3.24 -11.75 6.22
CA MET A 31 -4.21 -12.38 5.31
C MET A 31 -4.96 -11.35 4.46
N LEU A 32 -5.32 -10.21 5.04
CA LEU A 32 -5.96 -9.12 4.29
C LEU A 32 -5.00 -8.51 3.26
N LEU A 33 -3.74 -8.26 3.63
CA LEU A 33 -2.71 -7.78 2.70
C LEU A 33 -2.45 -8.75 1.55
N GLU A 34 -2.42 -10.04 1.84
CA GLU A 34 -2.25 -11.08 0.83
C GLU A 34 -3.43 -11.12 -0.14
N SER A 35 -4.67 -11.03 0.36
CA SER A 35 -5.86 -10.94 -0.49
C SER A 35 -5.82 -9.70 -1.40
N ALA A 36 -5.43 -8.54 -0.86
CA ALA A 36 -5.27 -7.32 -1.65
C ALA A 36 -4.17 -7.47 -2.71
N ARG A 37 -3.04 -8.11 -2.37
CA ARG A 37 -1.94 -8.40 -3.30
C ARG A 37 -2.41 -9.31 -4.43
N GLN A 38 -3.14 -10.39 -4.12
CA GLN A 38 -3.68 -11.30 -5.13
C GLN A 38 -4.61 -10.57 -6.07
N TYR A 39 -5.56 -9.79 -5.56
CA TYR A 39 -6.45 -8.98 -6.41
C TYR A 39 -5.66 -8.02 -7.32
N ALA A 40 -4.68 -7.31 -6.75
CA ALA A 40 -3.81 -6.40 -7.47
C ALA A 40 -3.11 -7.12 -8.65
N VAL A 41 -2.47 -8.26 -8.41
CA VAL A 41 -1.81 -9.08 -9.45
C VAL A 41 -2.79 -9.49 -10.55
N HIS A 42 -3.95 -10.03 -10.21
CA HIS A 42 -4.96 -10.48 -11.19
C HIS A 42 -5.49 -9.34 -12.06
N SER A 43 -5.45 -8.09 -11.57
CA SER A 43 -5.89 -6.92 -12.33
C SER A 43 -4.89 -6.41 -13.37
N GLY A 44 -3.67 -6.96 -13.43
CA GLY A 44 -2.61 -6.50 -14.34
C GLY A 44 -2.03 -5.12 -13.96
N THR A 45 -1.95 -4.83 -12.66
CA THR A 45 -1.33 -3.61 -12.11
C THR A 45 0.19 -3.69 -12.09
N LYS A 46 0.87 -2.54 -11.97
CA LYS A 46 2.31 -2.45 -11.68
C LYS A 46 2.64 -2.79 -10.22
N GLY A 47 1.68 -2.57 -9.33
CA GLY A 47 1.86 -2.82 -7.90
C GLY A 47 0.70 -2.34 -7.05
N LEU A 48 0.92 -2.42 -5.74
CA LEU A 48 0.04 -1.97 -4.67
C LEU A 48 0.85 -1.04 -3.76
N THR A 49 0.30 0.13 -3.47
CA THR A 49 0.93 1.11 -2.56
C THR A 49 -0.03 1.48 -1.44
N LEU A 50 0.53 1.96 -0.33
CA LEU A 50 -0.21 2.44 0.82
C LEU A 50 0.57 3.57 1.49
N THR A 51 -0.12 4.38 2.28
CA THR A 51 0.51 5.36 3.16
C THR A 51 0.07 5.05 4.58
N THR A 52 0.99 5.21 5.54
CA THR A 52 0.67 5.05 6.95
C THR A 52 1.30 6.17 7.77
N MET A 53 0.77 6.40 8.97
CA MET A 53 1.35 7.39 9.88
C MET A 53 2.74 6.93 10.34
N LYS A 54 3.71 7.86 10.41
CA LYS A 54 5.07 7.58 10.88
C LYS A 54 5.12 6.93 12.28
N GLY A 55 4.15 7.24 13.15
CA GLY A 55 4.03 6.63 14.48
C GLY A 55 3.36 5.26 14.53
N ASN A 56 2.80 4.76 13.41
CA ASN A 56 2.09 3.48 13.37
C ASN A 56 3.08 2.32 13.14
N ASN A 57 3.97 2.11 14.12
CA ASN A 57 5.03 1.11 14.04
C ASN A 57 4.50 -0.32 13.89
N LEU A 58 3.32 -0.63 14.45
CA LEU A 58 2.69 -1.93 14.31
C LEU A 58 2.31 -2.22 12.85
N ALA A 59 1.68 -1.25 12.18
CA ALA A 59 1.31 -1.38 10.78
C ALA A 59 2.56 -1.42 9.88
N GLN A 60 3.56 -0.58 10.13
CA GLN A 60 4.82 -0.59 9.37
C GLN A 60 5.49 -1.96 9.41
N ARG A 61 5.65 -2.57 10.59
CA ARG A 61 6.20 -3.92 10.73
C ARG A 61 5.40 -4.96 9.96
N LEU A 62 4.07 -4.86 9.98
CA LEU A 62 3.20 -5.76 9.22
C LEU A 62 3.42 -5.59 7.70
N TYR A 63 3.50 -4.36 7.21
CA TYR A 63 3.74 -4.09 5.79
C TYR A 63 5.12 -4.59 5.35
N GLU A 64 6.17 -4.29 6.11
CA GLU A 64 7.53 -4.75 5.84
C GLU A 64 7.61 -6.29 5.84
N ALA A 65 7.00 -6.95 6.84
CA ALA A 65 6.91 -8.41 6.90
C ALA A 65 6.10 -9.01 5.74
N SER A 66 5.21 -8.23 5.12
CA SER A 66 4.41 -8.63 3.95
C SER A 66 5.08 -8.25 2.61
N GLY A 67 6.33 -7.78 2.64
CA GLY A 67 7.13 -7.48 1.43
C GLY A 67 6.96 -6.06 0.89
N TYR A 68 6.28 -5.16 1.60
CA TYR A 68 6.26 -3.74 1.25
C TYR A 68 7.59 -3.11 1.63
N VAL A 69 8.07 -2.19 0.80
CA VAL A 69 9.31 -1.46 1.05
C VAL A 69 8.96 -0.02 1.41
N LYS A 70 9.46 0.44 2.55
CA LYS A 70 9.34 1.84 2.98
C LYS A 70 10.28 2.70 2.13
N ASP A 71 9.74 3.79 1.62
CA ASP A 71 10.50 4.84 0.94
C ASP A 71 11.05 5.84 1.97
N GLU A 72 12.35 6.13 1.90
CA GLU A 72 13.05 7.08 2.78
C GLU A 72 13.55 8.33 2.03
N ASP A 73 13.54 8.30 0.70
CA ASP A 73 14.26 9.26 -0.15
C ASP A 73 13.30 10.25 -0.85
N PHE A 74 12.01 9.95 -0.91
CA PHE A 74 11.05 10.73 -1.69
C PHE A 74 9.94 11.35 -0.84
N TYR A 75 9.58 12.60 -1.19
CA TYR A 75 8.40 13.26 -0.67
C TYR A 75 7.15 12.84 -1.45
N THR A 76 6.06 12.57 -0.73
CA THR A 76 4.74 12.35 -1.34
C THR A 76 3.95 13.67 -1.38
N TYR A 77 3.47 14.03 -2.57
CA TYR A 77 2.54 15.15 -2.76
C TYR A 77 1.22 14.60 -3.30
N ASN A 78 0.10 15.02 -2.72
CA ASN A 78 -1.23 14.63 -3.16
C ASN A 78 -2.03 15.87 -3.55
N LEU A 79 -2.69 15.81 -4.72
CA LEU A 79 -3.65 16.82 -5.17
C LEU A 79 -4.99 16.12 -5.40
N PHE A 80 -5.88 16.23 -4.42
CA PHE A 80 -7.22 15.67 -4.50
C PHE A 80 -8.19 16.74 -4.98
N TYR A 81 -8.98 16.42 -6.00
CA TYR A 81 -10.14 17.20 -6.38
C TYR A 81 -11.34 16.60 -5.67
N GLY A 82 -12.04 17.41 -4.87
CA GLY A 82 -13.21 16.96 -4.13
C GLY A 82 -14.31 16.44 -5.05
N LYS A 83 -15.16 15.58 -4.50
CA LYS A 83 -16.59 15.63 -4.80
C LYS A 83 -17.27 16.46 -3.73
#